data_AF-H6VUY9-F1
#
_entry.id   AF-H6VUY9-F1
#
_cell.length_a   1.000
_cell.length_b   1.000
_cell.length_c   1.000
_cell.angle_alpha   90.00
_cell.angle_beta   90.00
_cell.angle_gamma   90.00
#
_symmetry.space_group_name_H-M   'P 1'
#
loop_
_entity.id
_entity.type
_entity.pdbx_description
1 polymer ?
#
loop_
_entity_poly.entity_id
_entity_poly.type
_entity_poly.pdbx_seq_one_letter_code
_entity_poly.pdbx_strand_id
1 'polypeptide(L)'
;MPQVARDEFQARGQTDFTYAVANVGRFRTNIYRQLGGPCGVFHFIPAEPRLLSELGLPSVAARVVNHHNGIVLITGPAGSGKTSTMAALINLINEERADHVLSIEDPI
;
A
#
# COMPACT_ATOMS: atom_id res chain seq x y z
N MET A 1 14.56 11.13 -0.94
CA MET A 1 13.74 11.72 0.14
C MET A 1 13.14 13.03 -0.35
N PRO A 2 11.81 13.19 -0.37
CA PRO A 2 11.13 14.45 -0.69
C PRO A 2 11.43 15.57 0.31
N GLN A 3 11.19 16.85 -0.06
CA GLN A 3 11.45 17.98 0.83
C GLN A 3 10.58 17.95 2.08
N VAL A 4 9.27 17.70 1.93
CA VAL A 4 8.33 17.61 3.05
C VAL A 4 8.77 16.55 4.07
N ALA A 5 9.23 15.39 3.58
CA ALA A 5 9.76 14.34 4.44
C ALA A 5 11.05 14.78 5.16
N ARG A 6 11.94 15.56 4.50
CA ARG A 6 13.15 16.11 5.15
C ARG A 6 12.79 17.01 6.31
N ASP A 7 11.83 17.91 6.10
CA ASP A 7 11.40 18.86 7.11
C ASP A 7 10.75 18.12 8.30
N GLU A 8 9.92 17.11 8.01
CA GLU A 8 9.32 16.27 9.04
C GLU A 8 10.36 15.48 9.84
N PHE A 9 11.33 14.86 9.18
CA PHE A 9 12.41 14.14 9.84
C PHE A 9 13.27 15.05 10.74
N GLN A 10 13.51 16.29 10.32
CA GLN A 10 14.22 17.28 11.14
C GLN A 10 13.40 17.67 12.38
N ALA A 11 12.09 17.85 12.23
CA ALA A 11 11.21 18.27 13.32
C ALA A 11 10.88 17.14 14.31
N ARG A 12 10.65 15.91 13.81
CA ARG A 12 10.12 14.77 14.59
C ARG A 12 11.11 13.65 14.84
N GLY A 13 12.23 13.65 14.12
CA GLY A 13 13.20 12.55 14.16
C GLY A 13 12.74 11.27 13.45
N GLN A 14 11.58 11.29 12.77
CA GLN A 14 11.09 10.22 11.91
C GLN A 14 10.22 10.77 10.78
N THR A 15 10.09 10.03 9.68
CA THR A 15 9.17 10.32 8.57
C THR A 15 8.89 9.07 7.75
N ASP A 16 7.70 9.01 7.16
CA ASP A 16 7.25 7.98 6.23
C ASP A 16 6.98 8.61 4.85
N PHE A 17 7.49 8.00 3.78
CA PHE A 17 7.21 8.45 2.42
C PHE A 17 7.41 7.34 1.41
N THR A 18 6.80 7.49 0.24
CA THR A 18 7.06 6.62 -0.90
C THR A 18 8.14 7.21 -1.80
N TYR A 19 9.06 6.37 -2.26
CA TYR A 19 10.14 6.76 -3.16
C TYR A 19 10.22 5.79 -4.33
N ALA A 20 10.25 6.32 -5.55
CA ALA A 20 10.43 5.55 -6.76
C ALA A 20 11.90 5.62 -7.21
N VAL A 21 12.46 4.46 -7.54
CA VAL A 21 13.78 4.34 -8.16
C VAL A 21 13.57 3.83 -9.58
N ALA A 22 14.01 4.62 -10.55
CA ALA A 22 13.89 4.29 -11.96
C ALA A 22 14.49 2.90 -12.25
N ASN A 23 13.76 2.07 -13.00
CA ASN A 23 14.13 0.70 -13.36
C ASN A 23 14.29 -0.29 -12.19
N VAL A 24 13.91 0.09 -10.97
CA VAL A 24 13.96 -0.80 -9.79
C VAL A 24 12.57 -0.99 -9.18
N GLY A 25 11.83 0.10 -8.97
CA GLY A 25 10.47 0.04 -8.43
C GLY A 25 10.19 1.10 -7.38
N ARG A 26 9.06 0.93 -6.68
CA ARG A 26 8.61 1.84 -5.62
C ARG A 26 8.92 1.23 -4.25
N PHE A 27 9.15 2.10 -3.27
CA PHE A 27 9.43 1.69 -1.91
C PHE A 27 8.65 2.56 -0.92
N ARG A 28 7.97 1.92 0.03
CA ARG A 28 7.52 2.59 1.24
C ARG A 28 8.70 2.67 2.19
N THR A 29 9.16 3.89 2.42
CA THR A 29 10.37 4.19 3.18
C THR A 29 9.99 4.81 4.51
N ASN A 30 10.55 4.28 5.58
CA ASN A 30 10.53 4.89 6.91
C ASN A 30 11.96 5.27 7.27
N ILE A 31 12.20 6.54 7.60
CA ILE A 31 13.50 7.03 8.08
C ILE A 31 13.31 7.54 9.50
N TYR A 32 14.19 7.16 10.44
CA TYR A 32 14.08 7.49 11.86
C TYR A 32 15.44 7.64 12.53
N ARG A 33 15.48 8.23 13.73
CA ARG A 33 16.70 8.35 14.55
C ARG A 33 16.81 7.19 15.54
N GLN A 34 17.98 6.60 15.64
CA GLN A 34 18.36 5.65 16.67
C GLN A 34 19.64 6.14 17.37
N LEU A 35 20.05 5.49 18.47
CA LEU A 35 21.25 5.84 19.24
C LEU A 35 22.51 5.98 18.36
N GLY A 36 22.67 5.13 17.34
CA GLY A 36 23.80 5.16 16.41
C GLY A 36 23.69 6.20 15.28
N GLY A 37 22.62 7.00 15.25
CA GLY A 37 22.34 7.96 14.18
C GLY A 37 21.08 7.62 13.38
N PRO A 38 20.89 8.26 12.21
CA PRO A 38 19.76 7.98 11.33
C PRO A 38 19.76 6.54 10.78
N CYS A 39 18.60 5.91 10.77
CA CYS A 39 18.34 4.59 10.21
C CYS A 39 17.17 4.64 9.23
N GLY A 40 17.01 3.60 8.41
CA GLY A 40 15.92 3.52 7.44
C GLY A 40 15.50 2.10 7.12
N VAL A 41 14.19 1.93 6.87
CA VAL A 41 13.57 0.68 6.43
C VAL A 41 12.90 0.92 5.07
N PHE A 42 13.12 0.02 4.12
CA PHE A 42 12.63 0.14 2.75
C PHE A 42 11.80 -1.09 2.39
N HIS A 43 10.48 -0.92 2.31
CA HIS A 43 9.57 -1.98 1.88
C HIS A 43 9.30 -1.86 0.39
N PHE A 44 9.66 -2.87 -0.38
CA PHE A 44 9.39 -2.92 -1.82
C PHE A 44 7.88 -2.95 -2.10
N ILE A 45 7.44 -2.10 -3.01
CA ILE A 45 6.07 -2.04 -3.54
C ILE A 45 6.12 -2.57 -4.98
N PRO A 46 5.49 -3.72 -5.26
CA PRO A 46 5.38 -4.25 -6.63
C PRO A 46 4.74 -3.24 -7.59
N ALA A 47 5.17 -3.26 -8.85
CA ALA A 47 4.58 -2.39 -9.88
C ALA A 47 3.14 -2.78 -10.22
N GLU A 48 2.87 -4.09 -10.25
CA GLU A 48 1.54 -4.64 -10.50
C GLU A 48 1.00 -5.29 -9.21
N PRO A 49 -0.29 -5.04 -8.87
CA PRO A 49 -0.93 -5.77 -7.79
C PRO A 49 -1.02 -7.25 -8.15
N ARG A 50 -0.95 -8.12 -7.13
CA ARG A 50 -1.20 -9.55 -7.35
C ARG A 50 -2.64 -9.79 -7.75
N LEU A 51 -2.86 -10.80 -8.58
CA LEU A 51 -4.20 -11.27 -8.88
C LEU A 51 -4.82 -11.88 -7.62
N LEU A 52 -6.15 -11.76 -7.48
CA LEU A 52 -6.85 -12.33 -6.33
C LEU A 52 -6.63 -13.85 -6.21
N SER A 53 -6.50 -14.54 -7.35
CA SER A 53 -6.21 -15.98 -7.44
C SER A 53 -4.82 -16.35 -6.91
N GLU A 54 -3.84 -15.44 -6.99
CA GLU A 54 -2.46 -15.65 -6.50
C GLU A 54 -2.34 -15.48 -4.98
N LEU A 55 -3.36 -14.91 -4.33
CA LEU A 55 -3.37 -14.68 -2.88
C LEU A 55 -3.84 -15.92 -2.09
N GLY A 56 -4.28 -16.98 -2.78
CA GLY A 56 -4.84 -18.17 -2.13
C GLY A 56 -6.16 -17.90 -1.39
N LEU A 57 -6.84 -16.80 -1.72
CA LEU A 57 -8.13 -16.46 -1.13
C LEU A 57 -9.24 -17.32 -1.73
N PRO A 58 -10.27 -17.70 -0.95
CA PRO A 58 -11.41 -18.42 -1.50
C PRO A 58 -12.13 -17.56 -2.54
N SER A 59 -12.64 -18.18 -3.61
CA SER A 59 -13.33 -17.47 -4.70
C SER A 59 -14.53 -16.63 -4.24
N VAL A 60 -15.14 -16.97 -3.10
CA VAL A 60 -16.22 -16.17 -2.48
C VAL A 60 -15.75 -14.76 -2.12
N ALA A 61 -14.45 -14.55 -1.84
CA ALA A 61 -13.90 -13.23 -1.55
C ALA A 61 -14.01 -12.27 -2.74
N ALA A 62 -13.98 -12.78 -3.99
CA ALA A 62 -14.19 -11.95 -5.17
C ALA A 62 -15.62 -11.39 -5.23
N ARG A 63 -16.61 -12.11 -4.69
CA ARG A 63 -18.02 -11.67 -4.78
C ARG A 63 -18.28 -10.35 -4.08
N VAL A 64 -17.43 -9.94 -3.15
CA VAL A 64 -17.59 -8.66 -2.43
C VAL A 64 -17.55 -7.46 -3.38
N VAL A 65 -16.82 -7.56 -4.50
CA VAL A 65 -16.72 -6.46 -5.49
C VAL A 65 -17.94 -6.36 -6.40
N ASN A 66 -18.84 -7.36 -6.38
CA ASN A 66 -20.07 -7.37 -7.18
C ASN A 66 -21.22 -6.62 -6.51
N HIS A 67 -21.08 -6.26 -5.24
CA HIS A 67 -22.07 -5.42 -4.57
C HIS A 67 -22.03 -4.01 -5.16
N HIS A 68 -23.20 -3.45 -5.44
CA HIS A 68 -23.33 -2.10 -6.00
C HIS A 68 -22.99 -1.03 -4.95
N ASN A 69 -23.28 -1.31 -3.68
CA ASN A 69 -23.08 -0.41 -2.55
C ASN A 69 -22.88 -1.22 -1.26
N GLY A 70 -22.12 -0.65 -0.31
CA GLY A 70 -21.86 -1.28 0.98
C GLY A 70 -20.52 -0.85 1.56
N ILE A 71 -20.15 -1.47 2.68
CA ILE A 71 -18.85 -1.30 3.33
C ILE A 71 -18.20 -2.67 3.42
N VAL A 72 -16.98 -2.79 2.89
CA VAL A 72 -16.14 -3.98 3.01
C VAL A 72 -15.00 -3.65 3.96
N LEU A 73 -14.83 -4.45 5.01
CA LEU A 73 -13.76 -4.28 5.99
C LEU A 73 -12.73 -5.40 5.82
N ILE A 74 -11.48 -5.02 5.53
CA ILE A 74 -10.35 -5.95 5.45
C ILE A 74 -9.52 -5.79 6.71
N THR A 75 -9.53 -6.79 7.58
CA THR A 75 -8.92 -6.71 8.93
C THR A 75 -7.84 -7.77 9.13
N GLY A 76 -7.02 -7.61 10.18
CA GLY A 76 -5.90 -8.50 10.48
C GLY A 76 -4.69 -7.75 11.05
N PRO A 77 -3.71 -8.46 11.65
CA PRO A 77 -2.51 -7.85 12.24
C PRO A 77 -1.58 -7.22 11.19
N ALA A 78 -0.57 -6.46 11.63
CA ALA A 78 0.46 -5.92 10.73
C ALA A 78 1.14 -7.06 9.94
N GLY A 79 1.38 -6.84 8.65
CA GLY A 79 2.00 -7.85 7.77
C GLY A 79 1.09 -8.99 7.30
N SER A 80 -0.20 -9.02 7.68
CA SER A 80 -1.12 -10.11 7.31
C SER A 80 -1.65 -10.08 5.87
N GLY A 81 -1.13 -9.20 5.01
CA GLY A 81 -1.55 -9.10 3.61
C GLY A 81 -2.79 -8.24 3.33
N LYS A 82 -3.31 -7.46 4.29
CA LYS A 82 -4.49 -6.59 4.09
C LYS A 82 -4.39 -5.69 2.86
N THR A 83 -3.29 -4.95 2.75
CA THR A 83 -3.04 -4.05 1.61
C THR A 83 -2.97 -4.81 0.30
N SER A 84 -2.34 -5.99 0.29
CA SER A 84 -2.28 -6.85 -0.89
C SER A 84 -3.65 -7.35 -1.33
N THR A 85 -4.49 -7.78 -0.37
CA THR A 85 -5.88 -8.19 -0.64
C THR A 85 -6.72 -7.03 -1.16
N MET A 86 -6.60 -5.85 -0.55
CA MET A 86 -7.31 -4.65 -0.98
C MET A 86 -6.90 -4.25 -2.41
N ALA A 87 -5.60 -4.24 -2.70
CA ALA A 87 -5.07 -3.92 -4.02
C ALA A 87 -5.56 -4.90 -5.09
N ALA A 88 -5.60 -6.21 -4.78
CA ALA A 88 -6.13 -7.23 -5.69
C ALA A 88 -7.64 -7.05 -5.98
N LEU A 89 -8.44 -6.71 -4.96
CA LEU A 89 -9.87 -6.45 -5.13
C LEU A 89 -10.14 -5.17 -5.92
N ILE A 90 -9.37 -4.10 -5.67
CA ILE A 90 -9.46 -2.86 -6.44
C ILE A 90 -9.03 -3.09 -7.90
N ASN A 91 -7.98 -3.90 -8.13
CA ASN A 91 -7.58 -4.27 -9.48
C ASN A 91 -8.69 -5.02 -10.23
N LEU A 92 -9.38 -5.95 -9.56
CA LEU A 92 -10.52 -6.65 -10.14
C LEU A 92 -11.66 -5.69 -10.52
N ILE A 93 -11.94 -4.68 -9.69
CA ILE A 93 -12.92 -3.63 -10.03
C ILE A 93 -12.47 -2.85 -11.27
N ASN A 94 -11.18 -2.47 -11.35
CA ASN A 94 -10.63 -1.73 -12.49
C ASN A 94 -10.68 -2.54 -13.81
N GLU A 95 -10.59 -3.87 -13.74
CA GLU A 95 -10.64 -4.75 -14.90
C GLU A 95 -12.08 -5.03 -15.37
N GLU A 96 -13.03 -5.17 -14.44
CA GLU A 96 -14.38 -5.67 -14.75
C GLU A 96 -15.45 -4.56 -14.83
N ARG A 97 -15.20 -3.37 -14.28
CA ARG A 97 -16.22 -2.32 -14.09
C ARG A 97 -15.76 -0.98 -14.64
N ALA A 98 -16.67 -0.25 -15.29
CA ALA A 98 -16.48 1.12 -15.75
C ALA A 98 -16.88 2.13 -14.67
N ASP A 99 -16.29 2.01 -13.48
CA ASP A 99 -16.59 2.85 -12.31
C ASP A 99 -15.43 3.82 -11.99
N HIS A 100 -15.69 4.76 -11.08
CA HIS A 100 -14.67 5.68 -10.58
C HIS A 100 -14.16 5.22 -9.21
N VAL A 101 -12.88 4.82 -9.15
CA VAL A 101 -12.20 4.43 -7.90
C VAL A 101 -11.41 5.60 -7.33
N LEU A 102 -11.66 5.94 -6.07
CA LEU A 102 -10.92 6.94 -5.31
C LEU A 102 -10.26 6.27 -4.09
N SER A 103 -8.94 6.40 -3.96
CA SER A 103 -8.20 5.97 -2.76
C SER A 103 -7.66 7.16 -1.97
N ILE A 104 -7.62 7.01 -0.65
CA ILE A 104 -6.99 7.97 0.28
C ILE A 104 -6.05 7.14 1.14
N GLU A 105 -4.74 7.37 0.99
CA GLU A 105 -3.68 6.57 1.59
C GLU A 105 -2.57 7.48 2.14
N ASP A 106 -1.85 7.00 3.16
CA ASP A 106 -0.76 7.72 3.82
C ASP A 106 0.37 6.74 4.23
N PRO A 107 1.45 6.61 3.44
CA PRO A 107 1.62 6.99 2.03
C PRO A 107 1.07 5.92 1.05
N ILE A 108 1.01 6.28 -0.25
CA ILE A 108 0.65 5.38 -1.37
C ILE A 108 1.79 4.43 -1.74
#